data_AF-A0A520N8J9-F1
#
_entry.id   AF-A0A520N8J9-F1
#
_cell.length_a   1.000
_cell.length_b   1.000
_cell.length_c   1.000
_cell.angle_alpha   90.00
_cell.angle_beta   90.00
_cell.angle_gamma   90.00
#
_symmetry.space_group_name_H-M   'P 1'
#
loop_
_entity.id
_entity.type
_entity.pdbx_description
1 polymer ?
#
loop_
_entity_poly.entity_id
_entity_poly.type
_entity_poly.pdbx_seq_one_letter_code
_entity_poly.pdbx_strand_id
1 'polypeptide(L)'
;MKSVGLNTMYQELVSLAPTQHAPSNRRSRTRKDILRAALVLIEMEKSLTVQAIAYQSGVSKPTIYRYYNSPDEIERDAFLSEVAAERAVTIFNSASQALKDVPDIRERVHSLAEAMPQLIESNGAFLRSLMVQHYRQSSQRPEWLASLIQQVTDRVLEPVRRQLTVQDYRQLSALLATYVTPDGHLVMGDRAKSYGVNANESVRLAIDLLLDRFLGPDPRRDALPLKASASPMQS
;
A
#
# COMPACT_ATOMS: atom_id res chain seq x y z
N MET A 1 -56.51 -42.89 -14.42
CA MET A 1 -57.43 -41.79 -14.73
C MET A 1 -56.82 -40.51 -14.17
N LYS A 2 -56.39 -39.60 -15.07
CA LYS A 2 -56.09 -38.16 -14.98
C LYS A 2 -55.52 -37.54 -13.68
N SER A 3 -54.32 -36.96 -13.83
CA SER A 3 -53.89 -35.62 -13.33
C SER A 3 -52.39 -35.43 -13.64
N VAL A 4 -51.94 -35.69 -14.87
CA VAL A 4 -51.50 -34.65 -15.85
C VAL A 4 -51.50 -33.21 -15.31
N GLY A 5 -50.31 -32.60 -15.27
CA GLY A 5 -50.19 -31.21 -15.73
C GLY A 5 -49.83 -30.11 -14.74
N LEU A 6 -48.91 -30.33 -13.79
CA LEU A 6 -48.16 -29.22 -13.14
C LEU A 6 -47.15 -28.54 -14.09
N ASN A 7 -47.28 -28.79 -15.41
CA ASN A 7 -46.37 -28.36 -16.46
C ASN A 7 -46.96 -27.24 -17.35
N THR A 8 -47.96 -26.51 -16.86
CA THR A 8 -48.64 -25.44 -17.62
C THR A 8 -48.57 -24.08 -16.91
N MET A 9 -47.54 -23.86 -16.08
CA MET A 9 -47.26 -22.53 -15.51
C MET A 9 -45.84 -22.03 -15.81
N TYR A 10 -45.11 -22.72 -16.70
CA TYR A 10 -43.74 -22.37 -17.10
C TYR A 10 -43.58 -21.99 -18.58
N GLN A 11 -44.67 -21.87 -19.36
CA GLN A 11 -44.56 -21.62 -20.80
C GLN A 11 -45.27 -20.38 -21.37
N GLU A 12 -45.95 -19.54 -20.58
CA GLU A 12 -46.65 -18.36 -21.15
C GLU A 12 -46.35 -17.03 -20.45
N LEU A 13 -45.07 -16.70 -20.26
CA LEU A 13 -44.65 -15.30 -20.11
C LEU A 13 -43.35 -15.02 -20.89
N VAL A 14 -43.30 -15.51 -22.14
CA VAL A 14 -42.46 -14.89 -23.17
C VAL A 14 -43.35 -13.94 -23.97
N SER A 15 -43.35 -12.65 -23.62
CA SER A 15 -43.61 -11.57 -24.57
C SER A 15 -43.31 -10.19 -23.99
N LEU A 16 -42.30 -9.54 -24.59
CA LEU A 16 -42.12 -8.09 -24.72
C LEU A 16 -41.69 -7.26 -23.49
N ALA A 17 -40.39 -7.31 -23.18
CA ALA A 17 -39.65 -6.10 -22.87
C ALA A 17 -38.23 -6.22 -23.44
N PRO A 18 -37.69 -5.19 -24.12
CA PRO A 18 -36.32 -5.23 -24.60
C PRO A 18 -35.39 -5.39 -23.39
N THR A 19 -34.55 -6.42 -23.43
CA THR A 19 -33.48 -6.66 -22.46
C THR A 19 -32.56 -5.45 -22.43
N GLN A 20 -32.75 -4.56 -21.45
CA GLN A 20 -31.80 -3.49 -21.13
C GLN A 20 -30.52 -4.12 -20.57
N HIS A 21 -29.63 -4.57 -21.45
CA HIS A 21 -28.24 -4.85 -21.08
C HIS A 21 -27.43 -3.54 -21.16
N ALA A 22 -26.65 -3.26 -20.10
CA ALA A 22 -25.49 -2.34 -20.04
C ALA A 22 -25.54 -0.93 -19.39
N PRO A 23 -26.32 -0.62 -18.32
CA PRO A 23 -26.05 0.57 -17.50
C PRO A 23 -24.90 0.38 -16.48
N SER A 24 -24.70 -0.83 -15.95
CA SER A 24 -23.75 -1.10 -14.84
C SER A 24 -22.28 -0.99 -15.24
N ASN A 25 -21.92 -1.56 -16.40
CA ASN A 25 -20.53 -1.63 -16.85
C ASN A 25 -20.01 -0.24 -17.28
N ARG A 26 -20.85 0.57 -17.95
CA ARG A 26 -20.49 1.94 -18.34
C ARG A 26 -20.35 2.88 -17.15
N ARG A 27 -21.25 2.75 -16.15
CA ARG A 27 -21.19 3.52 -14.89
C ARG A 27 -19.92 3.20 -14.11
N SER A 28 -19.56 1.92 -14.02
CA SER A 28 -18.33 1.45 -13.38
C SER A 28 -17.07 2.00 -14.10
N ARG A 29 -17.03 1.92 -15.43
CA ARG A 29 -15.91 2.46 -16.24
C ARG A 29 -15.73 3.96 -16.06
N THR A 30 -16.81 4.73 -16.15
CA THR A 30 -16.76 6.20 -16.00
C THR A 30 -16.20 6.59 -14.64
N ARG A 31 -16.64 5.90 -13.56
CA ARG A 31 -16.10 6.13 -12.22
C ARG A 31 -14.61 5.79 -12.15
N LYS A 32 -14.19 4.63 -12.71
CA LYS A 32 -12.77 4.23 -12.73
C LYS A 32 -11.90 5.26 -13.48
N ASP A 33 -12.39 5.85 -14.56
CA ASP A 33 -11.67 6.87 -15.33
C ASP A 33 -11.52 8.19 -14.56
N ILE A 34 -12.57 8.62 -13.84
CA ILE A 34 -12.51 9.78 -12.93
C ILE A 34 -11.46 9.55 -11.83
N LEU A 35 -11.49 8.38 -11.17
CA LEU A 35 -10.57 8.07 -10.08
C LEU A 35 -9.12 7.95 -10.56
N ARG A 36 -8.88 7.34 -11.72
CA ARG A 36 -7.55 7.30 -12.34
C ARG A 36 -7.03 8.69 -12.66
N ALA A 37 -7.87 9.56 -13.22
CA ALA A 37 -7.49 10.94 -13.51
C ALA A 37 -7.13 11.74 -12.25
N ALA A 38 -7.86 11.52 -11.15
CA ALA A 38 -7.53 12.12 -9.86
C ALA A 38 -6.15 11.68 -9.36
N LEU A 39 -5.85 10.38 -9.39
CA LEU A 39 -4.53 9.86 -8.99
C LEU A 39 -3.39 10.44 -9.85
N VAL A 40 -3.59 10.57 -11.16
CA VAL A 40 -2.59 11.20 -12.06
C VAL A 40 -2.35 12.66 -11.67
N LEU A 41 -3.41 13.43 -11.40
CA LEU A 41 -3.25 14.83 -10.99
C LEU A 41 -2.48 14.95 -9.66
N ILE A 42 -2.74 14.05 -8.72
CA ILE A 42 -2.03 13.98 -7.43
C ILE A 42 -0.56 13.66 -7.65
N GLU A 43 -0.25 12.66 -8.48
CA GLU A 43 1.13 12.29 -8.82
C GLU A 43 1.89 13.43 -9.53
N MET A 44 1.20 14.25 -10.31
CA MET A 44 1.74 15.45 -10.95
C MET A 44 1.80 16.66 -10.02
N GLU A 45 1.40 16.52 -8.75
CA GLU A 45 1.30 17.60 -7.76
C GLU A 45 0.44 18.79 -8.25
N LYS A 46 -0.61 18.49 -9.04
CA LYS A 46 -1.55 19.49 -9.56
C LYS A 46 -2.76 19.65 -8.66
N SER A 47 -3.37 20.84 -8.70
CA SER A 47 -4.61 21.12 -7.96
C SER A 47 -5.74 20.17 -8.38
N LEU A 48 -6.34 19.49 -7.41
CA LEU A 48 -7.46 18.58 -7.63
C LEU A 48 -8.78 19.37 -7.71
N THR A 49 -9.14 19.81 -8.92
CA THR A 49 -10.43 20.49 -9.17
C THR A 49 -11.29 19.66 -10.12
N VAL A 50 -12.63 19.80 -10.03
CA VAL A 50 -13.55 19.13 -10.99
C VAL A 50 -13.20 19.48 -12.44
N GLN A 51 -12.69 20.70 -12.69
CA GLN A 51 -12.24 21.09 -14.02
C GLN A 51 -10.99 20.35 -14.48
N ALA A 52 -9.96 20.24 -13.63
CA ALA A 52 -8.75 19.50 -13.95
C ALA A 52 -9.06 18.01 -14.15
N ILE A 53 -9.92 17.43 -13.31
CA ILE A 53 -10.35 16.03 -13.42
C ILE A 53 -11.13 15.80 -14.72
N ALA A 54 -12.05 16.70 -15.09
CA ALA A 54 -12.80 16.60 -16.34
C ALA A 54 -11.87 16.60 -17.55
N TYR A 55 -10.88 17.49 -17.55
CA TYR A 55 -9.87 17.55 -18.60
C TYR A 55 -9.02 16.26 -18.66
N GLN A 56 -8.50 15.82 -17.51
CA GLN A 56 -7.62 14.65 -17.42
C GLN A 56 -8.33 13.32 -17.73
N SER A 57 -9.61 13.18 -17.38
CA SER A 57 -10.40 11.97 -17.61
C SER A 57 -11.12 11.93 -18.95
N GLY A 58 -11.29 13.07 -19.62
CA GLY A 58 -12.19 13.20 -20.77
C GLY A 58 -13.69 13.13 -20.40
N VAL A 59 -14.03 13.10 -19.11
CA VAL A 59 -15.42 13.05 -18.64
C VAL A 59 -15.94 14.46 -18.38
N SER A 60 -17.14 14.78 -18.88
CA SER A 60 -17.71 16.13 -18.70
C SER A 60 -17.95 16.49 -17.22
N LYS A 61 -17.81 17.78 -16.85
CA LYS A 61 -18.12 18.23 -15.48
C LYS A 61 -19.53 17.84 -15.02
N PRO A 62 -20.61 18.03 -15.81
CA PRO A 62 -21.94 17.58 -15.42
C PRO A 62 -22.02 16.07 -15.15
N THR A 63 -21.26 15.27 -15.89
CA THR A 63 -21.17 13.83 -15.62
C THR A 63 -20.47 13.56 -14.29
N ILE A 64 -19.36 14.24 -13.97
CA ILE A 64 -18.65 14.07 -12.69
C ILE A 64 -19.57 14.42 -11.50
N TYR A 65 -20.31 15.53 -11.59
CA TYR A 65 -21.26 15.94 -10.54
C TYR A 65 -22.42 14.95 -10.30
N ARG A 66 -22.66 13.99 -11.22
CA ARG A 66 -23.62 12.90 -10.97
C ARG A 66 -23.06 11.80 -10.06
N TYR A 67 -21.75 11.76 -9.86
CA TYR A 67 -21.07 10.76 -9.01
C TYR A 67 -20.52 11.36 -7.73
N TYR A 68 -20.11 12.63 -7.76
CA TYR A 68 -19.33 13.24 -6.69
C TYR A 68 -19.79 14.67 -6.43
N ASN A 69 -19.87 15.03 -5.14
CA ASN A 69 -20.27 16.36 -4.70
C ASN A 69 -19.09 17.30 -4.49
N SER A 70 -17.88 16.76 -4.29
CA SER A 70 -16.66 17.55 -4.08
C SER A 70 -15.40 16.85 -4.62
N PRO A 71 -14.31 17.62 -4.90
CA PRO A 71 -13.00 17.04 -5.19
C PRO A 71 -12.46 16.16 -4.05
N ASP A 72 -12.70 16.53 -2.79
CA ASP A 72 -12.25 15.74 -1.62
C ASP A 72 -12.90 14.35 -1.59
N GLU A 73 -14.17 14.25 -2.01
CA GLU A 73 -14.86 12.97 -2.15
C GLU A 73 -14.21 12.10 -3.24
N ILE A 74 -13.80 12.74 -4.36
CA ILE A 74 -13.10 12.07 -5.45
C ILE A 74 -11.73 11.58 -4.99
N GLU A 75 -10.95 12.41 -4.29
CA GLU A 75 -9.63 12.05 -3.75
C GLU A 75 -9.72 10.84 -2.83
N ARG A 76 -10.63 10.90 -1.85
CA ARG A 76 -10.84 9.82 -0.89
C ARG A 76 -11.21 8.53 -1.62
N ASP A 77 -12.21 8.59 -2.50
CA ASP A 77 -12.64 7.41 -3.26
C ASP A 77 -11.54 6.89 -4.21
N ALA A 78 -10.67 7.76 -4.72
CA ALA A 78 -9.56 7.37 -5.57
C ALA A 78 -8.60 6.46 -4.80
N PHE A 79 -8.25 6.81 -3.57
CA PHE A 79 -7.39 5.99 -2.71
C PHE A 79 -8.10 4.76 -2.13
N LEU A 80 -9.43 4.75 -2.01
CA LEU A 80 -10.18 3.53 -1.66
C LEU A 80 -10.32 2.55 -2.84
N SER A 81 -10.01 2.98 -4.06
CA SER A 81 -10.25 2.18 -5.27
C SER A 81 -9.18 1.13 -5.55
N GLU A 82 -9.56 0.14 -6.36
CA GLU A 82 -8.64 -0.83 -6.94
C GLU A 82 -7.52 -0.16 -7.75
N VAL A 83 -7.74 1.02 -8.35
CA VAL A 83 -6.70 1.71 -9.14
C VAL A 83 -5.54 2.15 -8.24
N ALA A 84 -5.83 2.68 -7.06
CA ALA A 84 -4.80 3.03 -6.09
C ALA A 84 -4.11 1.78 -5.53
N ALA A 85 -4.87 0.70 -5.28
CA ALA A 85 -4.30 -0.57 -4.85
C ALA A 85 -3.34 -1.16 -5.90
N GLU A 86 -3.73 -1.20 -7.18
CA GLU A 86 -2.90 -1.61 -8.31
C GLU A 86 -1.61 -0.77 -8.38
N ARG A 87 -1.73 0.56 -8.26
CA ARG A 87 -0.57 1.46 -8.27
C ARG A 87 0.36 1.20 -7.09
N ALA A 88 -0.17 1.05 -5.89
CA ALA A 88 0.61 0.73 -4.70
C ALA A 88 1.33 -0.62 -4.85
N VAL A 89 0.64 -1.66 -5.34
CA VAL A 89 1.24 -2.96 -5.64
C VAL A 89 2.42 -2.82 -6.58
N THR A 90 2.31 -2.02 -7.65
CA THR A 90 3.45 -1.75 -8.55
C THR A 90 4.64 -1.14 -7.81
N ILE A 91 4.41 -0.12 -6.98
CA ILE A 91 5.46 0.56 -6.19
C ILE A 91 6.16 -0.41 -5.23
N PHE A 92 5.41 -1.15 -4.43
CA PHE A 92 5.99 -2.06 -3.44
C PHE A 92 6.60 -3.32 -4.07
N ASN A 93 6.08 -3.76 -5.23
CA ASN A 93 6.68 -4.87 -5.98
C ASN A 93 8.03 -4.49 -6.59
N SER A 94 8.23 -3.27 -7.08
CA SER A 94 9.54 -2.87 -7.61
C SER A 94 10.62 -2.90 -6.52
N ALA A 95 10.29 -2.49 -5.30
CA ALA A 95 11.21 -2.56 -4.17
C ALA A 95 11.52 -4.01 -3.77
N SER A 96 10.50 -4.89 -3.69
CA SER A 96 10.68 -6.27 -3.24
C SER A 96 11.26 -7.22 -4.30
N GLN A 97 11.11 -6.92 -5.60
CA GLN A 97 11.67 -7.75 -6.67
C GLN A 97 13.20 -7.73 -6.69
N ALA A 98 13.81 -6.57 -6.40
CA ALA A 98 15.27 -6.42 -6.28
C ALA A 98 15.87 -7.32 -5.18
N LEU A 99 15.04 -7.81 -4.25
CA LEU A 99 15.43 -8.57 -3.08
C LEU A 99 15.28 -10.09 -3.25
N LYS A 100 14.81 -10.57 -4.41
CA LYS A 100 14.54 -12.01 -4.59
C LYS A 100 15.80 -12.87 -4.56
N ASP A 101 16.91 -12.32 -5.03
CA ASP A 101 18.17 -13.06 -5.19
C ASP A 101 19.12 -12.85 -3.99
N VAL A 102 18.70 -12.09 -2.97
CA VAL A 102 19.46 -11.90 -1.73
C VAL A 102 19.20 -13.10 -0.80
N PRO A 103 20.18 -14.01 -0.61
CA PRO A 103 19.96 -15.26 0.10
C PRO A 103 19.88 -15.07 1.62
N ASP A 104 20.61 -14.09 2.15
CA ASP A 104 20.65 -13.81 3.59
C ASP A 104 19.46 -12.95 4.02
N ILE A 105 18.69 -13.44 5.00
CA ILE A 105 17.47 -12.77 5.43
C ILE A 105 17.74 -11.40 6.06
N ARG A 106 18.86 -11.25 6.77
CA ARG A 106 19.21 -10.00 7.45
C ARG A 106 19.55 -8.94 6.41
N GLU A 107 20.38 -9.29 5.45
CA GLU A 107 20.71 -8.45 4.29
C GLU A 107 19.45 -8.08 3.50
N ARG A 108 18.52 -9.02 3.33
CA ARG A 108 17.26 -8.80 2.61
C ARG A 108 16.35 -7.77 3.30
N VAL A 109 16.20 -7.85 4.62
CA VAL A 109 15.40 -6.90 5.40
C VAL A 109 16.06 -5.52 5.43
N HIS A 110 17.39 -5.45 5.59
CA HIS A 110 18.14 -4.19 5.54
C HIS A 110 18.03 -3.53 4.17
N SER A 111 18.22 -4.30 3.09
CA SER A 111 18.10 -3.80 1.72
C SER A 111 16.71 -3.22 1.43
N LEU A 112 15.64 -3.80 2.01
CA LEU A 112 14.31 -3.21 1.89
C LEU A 112 14.21 -1.86 2.60
N ALA A 113 14.73 -1.77 3.82
CA ALA A 113 14.71 -0.54 4.60
C ALA A 113 15.55 0.57 3.92
N GLU A 114 16.71 0.20 3.37
CA GLU A 114 17.62 1.10 2.66
C GLU A 114 17.06 1.59 1.32
N ALA A 115 16.14 0.85 0.70
CA ALA A 115 15.44 1.27 -0.52
C ALA A 115 14.29 2.26 -0.27
N MET A 116 13.84 2.44 0.99
CA MET A 116 12.71 3.32 1.32
C MET A 116 12.93 4.79 0.91
N PRO A 117 14.10 5.43 1.14
CA PRO A 117 14.35 6.79 0.67
C PRO A 117 14.10 6.96 -0.83
N GLN A 118 14.68 6.10 -1.69
CA GLN A 118 14.49 6.23 -3.13
C GLN A 118 13.05 5.91 -3.56
N LEU A 119 12.40 4.97 -2.87
CA LEU A 119 10.99 4.64 -3.12
C LEU A 119 10.09 5.85 -2.84
N ILE A 120 10.33 6.55 -1.72
CA ILE A 120 9.62 7.77 -1.33
C ILE A 120 9.94 8.90 -2.30
N GLU A 121 11.20 9.11 -2.66
CA GLU A 121 11.60 10.16 -3.60
C GLU A 121 10.92 9.98 -4.97
N SER A 122 10.94 8.75 -5.50
CA SER A 122 10.40 8.44 -6.82
C SER A 122 8.87 8.42 -6.89
N ASN A 123 8.17 8.33 -5.74
CA ASN A 123 6.71 8.18 -5.69
C ASN A 123 6.06 9.12 -4.66
N GLY A 124 6.76 10.20 -4.29
CA GLY A 124 6.50 10.96 -3.06
C GLY A 124 5.10 11.52 -2.95
N ALA A 125 4.57 12.11 -4.03
CA ALA A 125 3.23 12.67 -4.04
C ALA A 125 2.15 11.59 -3.76
N PHE A 126 2.20 10.46 -4.46
CA PHE A 126 1.29 9.35 -4.24
C PHE A 126 1.39 8.79 -2.81
N LEU A 127 2.62 8.51 -2.35
CA LEU A 127 2.84 7.89 -1.04
C LEU A 127 2.44 8.82 0.10
N ARG A 128 2.77 10.13 0.03
CA ARG A 128 2.34 11.11 1.04
C ARG A 128 0.82 11.23 1.09
N SER A 129 0.16 11.36 -0.05
CA SER A 129 -1.31 11.41 -0.09
C SER A 129 -1.92 10.11 0.42
N LEU A 130 -1.37 8.94 0.07
CA LEU A 130 -1.81 7.66 0.62
C LEU A 130 -1.71 7.63 2.16
N MET A 131 -0.65 8.20 2.74
CA MET A 131 -0.51 8.28 4.21
C MET A 131 -1.56 9.20 4.83
N VAL A 132 -1.85 10.35 4.21
CA VAL A 132 -2.96 11.22 4.64
C VAL A 132 -4.28 10.44 4.67
N GLN A 133 -4.55 9.62 3.66
CA GLN A 133 -5.76 8.79 3.63
C GLN A 133 -5.71 7.64 4.65
N HIS A 134 -4.52 7.07 4.92
CA HIS A 134 -4.35 5.97 5.86
C HIS A 134 -4.67 6.36 7.31
N TYR A 135 -4.34 7.60 7.70
CA TYR A 135 -4.60 8.12 9.05
C TYR A 135 -6.00 8.72 9.25
N ARG A 136 -6.91 8.58 8.28
CA ARG A 136 -8.32 8.89 8.46
C ARG A 136 -8.99 7.92 9.45
N GLN A 137 -10.23 8.25 9.85
CA GLN A 137 -11.08 7.36 10.62
C GLN A 137 -11.19 5.98 9.94
N SER A 138 -11.33 4.92 10.74
CA SER A 138 -11.27 3.53 10.26
C SER A 138 -12.22 3.23 9.10
N SER A 139 -13.40 3.85 9.07
CA SER A 139 -14.41 3.69 8.00
C SER A 139 -14.06 4.42 6.68
N GLN A 140 -12.99 5.22 6.65
CA GLN A 140 -12.64 6.10 5.54
C GLN A 140 -11.24 5.87 4.97
N ARG A 141 -10.50 4.88 5.49
CA ARG A 141 -9.12 4.60 5.07
C ARG A 141 -9.04 3.39 4.14
N PRO A 142 -8.01 3.28 3.29
CA PRO A 142 -7.82 2.14 2.41
C PRO A 142 -7.50 0.87 3.20
N GLU A 143 -8.47 -0.04 3.35
CA GLU A 143 -8.27 -1.34 4.03
C GLU A 143 -7.24 -2.22 3.30
N TRP A 144 -7.13 -2.07 1.97
CA TRP A 144 -6.18 -2.81 1.15
C TRP A 144 -4.72 -2.55 1.52
N LEU A 145 -4.40 -1.39 2.13
CA LEU A 145 -3.03 -1.02 2.45
C LEU A 145 -2.43 -1.93 3.53
N ALA A 146 -3.20 -2.27 4.57
CA ALA A 146 -2.73 -3.16 5.63
C ALA A 146 -2.40 -4.56 5.06
N SER A 147 -3.26 -5.09 4.19
CA SER A 147 -3.02 -6.37 3.52
C SER A 147 -1.82 -6.31 2.57
N LEU A 148 -1.56 -5.17 1.91
CA LEU A 148 -0.38 -5.00 1.06
C LEU A 148 0.91 -5.00 1.88
N ILE A 149 0.95 -4.23 2.97
CA ILE A 149 2.11 -4.18 3.88
C ILE A 149 2.41 -5.58 4.42
N GLN A 150 1.39 -6.30 4.88
CA GLN A 150 1.54 -7.67 5.35
C GLN A 150 2.15 -8.57 4.26
N GLN A 151 1.63 -8.52 3.03
CA GLN A 151 2.14 -9.33 1.92
C GLN A 151 3.60 -9.02 1.56
N VAL A 152 3.99 -7.74 1.59
CA VAL A 152 5.37 -7.32 1.32
C VAL A 152 6.30 -7.88 2.39
N THR A 153 5.96 -7.70 3.67
CA THR A 153 6.75 -8.21 4.78
C THR A 153 6.84 -9.73 4.77
N ASP A 154 5.73 -10.43 4.50
CA ASP A 154 5.71 -11.88 4.42
C ASP A 154 6.62 -12.41 3.30
N ARG A 155 6.65 -11.75 2.14
CA ARG A 155 7.57 -12.15 1.04
C ARG A 155 9.04 -11.99 1.42
N VAL A 156 9.38 -10.98 2.22
CA VAL A 156 10.75 -10.76 2.69
C VAL A 156 11.13 -11.86 3.68
N LEU A 157 10.24 -12.20 4.61
CA LEU A 157 10.47 -13.16 5.69
C LEU A 157 10.23 -14.64 5.33
N GLU A 158 9.68 -14.94 4.15
CA GLU A 158 9.38 -16.31 3.72
C GLU A 158 10.52 -17.32 3.95
N PRO A 159 11.82 -17.00 3.72
CA PRO A 159 12.91 -17.95 3.93
C PRO A 159 13.03 -18.48 5.38
N VAL A 160 12.65 -17.67 6.37
CA VAL A 160 12.72 -18.03 7.80
C VAL A 160 11.38 -18.51 8.35
N ARG A 161 10.34 -18.56 7.54
CA ARG A 161 8.98 -18.92 7.98
C ARG A 161 8.91 -20.27 8.69
N ARG A 162 9.67 -21.26 8.22
CA ARG A 162 9.70 -22.61 8.81
C ARG A 162 10.61 -22.74 10.04
N GLN A 163 11.41 -21.73 10.34
CA GLN A 163 12.32 -21.70 11.49
C GLN A 163 11.64 -21.13 12.74
N LEU A 164 10.51 -20.45 12.57
CA LEU A 164 9.77 -19.78 13.63
C LEU A 164 8.45 -20.47 13.92
N THR A 165 7.95 -20.30 15.15
CA THR A 165 6.54 -20.62 15.44
C THR A 165 5.62 -19.66 14.68
N VAL A 166 4.35 -20.05 14.46
CA VAL A 166 3.37 -19.17 13.80
C VAL A 166 3.20 -17.85 14.56
N GLN A 167 3.25 -17.88 15.89
CA GLN A 167 3.13 -16.69 16.72
C GLN A 167 4.36 -15.79 16.58
N ASP A 168 5.56 -16.37 16.65
CA ASP A 168 6.81 -15.61 16.52
C ASP A 168 6.95 -14.98 15.13
N TYR A 169 6.59 -15.72 14.08
CA TYR A 169 6.58 -15.21 12.71
C TYR A 169 5.65 -14.00 12.58
N ARG A 170 4.41 -14.10 13.09
CA ARG A 170 3.46 -12.97 13.07
C ARG A 170 3.97 -11.76 13.84
N GLN A 171 4.56 -12.00 15.01
CA GLN A 171 5.09 -10.92 15.85
C GLN A 171 6.28 -10.23 15.17
N LEU A 172 7.21 -11.01 14.60
CA LEU A 172 8.34 -10.48 13.84
C LEU A 172 7.87 -9.69 12.61
N SER A 173 6.93 -10.23 11.83
CA SER A 173 6.34 -9.52 10.67
C SER A 173 5.72 -8.19 11.08
N ALA A 174 4.92 -8.16 12.15
CA ALA A 174 4.27 -6.94 12.63
C ALA A 174 5.28 -5.88 13.09
N LEU A 175 6.33 -6.30 13.81
CA LEU A 175 7.37 -5.38 14.30
C LEU A 175 8.22 -4.85 13.14
N LEU A 176 8.67 -5.72 12.22
CA LEU A 176 9.48 -5.32 11.08
C LEU A 176 8.71 -4.43 10.10
N ALA A 177 7.41 -4.66 9.91
CA ALA A 177 6.57 -3.80 9.07
C ALA A 177 6.69 -2.31 9.45
N THR A 178 6.91 -2.01 10.73
CA THR A 178 7.10 -0.63 11.22
C THR A 178 8.36 0.06 10.68
N TYR A 179 9.37 -0.72 10.24
CA TYR A 179 10.66 -0.20 9.78
C TYR A 179 10.85 -0.31 8.28
N VAL A 180 10.03 -1.12 7.59
CA VAL A 180 10.12 -1.36 6.14
C VAL A 180 8.95 -0.74 5.36
N THR A 181 8.26 0.24 5.95
CA THR A 181 7.18 1.00 5.31
C THR A 181 7.53 2.49 5.15
N PRO A 182 6.90 3.18 4.19
CA PRO A 182 7.15 4.61 3.97
C PRO A 182 6.87 5.49 5.19
N ASP A 183 5.78 5.24 5.92
CA ASP A 183 5.44 6.01 7.13
C ASP A 183 6.45 5.78 8.25
N GLY A 184 6.86 4.53 8.46
CA GLY A 184 7.91 4.17 9.41
C GLY A 184 9.21 4.94 9.16
N HIS A 185 9.62 5.01 7.88
CA HIS A 185 10.80 5.76 7.47
C HIS A 185 10.67 7.26 7.74
N LEU A 186 9.53 7.87 7.37
CA LEU A 186 9.27 9.30 7.59
C LEU A 186 9.26 9.65 9.08
N VAL A 187 8.54 8.86 9.89
CA VAL A 187 8.46 9.06 11.35
C VAL A 187 9.84 8.91 12.00
N MET A 188 10.62 7.91 11.60
CA MET A 188 11.98 7.76 12.11
C MET A 188 12.87 8.92 11.69
N GLY A 189 12.75 9.44 10.47
CA GLY A 189 13.48 10.62 10.01
C GLY A 189 13.25 11.85 10.89
N ASP A 190 11.99 12.13 11.21
CA ASP A 190 11.61 13.24 12.09
C ASP A 190 12.15 13.06 13.52
N ARG A 191 12.01 11.85 14.08
CA ARG A 191 12.52 11.50 15.41
C ARG A 191 14.04 11.60 15.45
N ALA A 192 14.73 11.04 14.47
CA ALA A 192 16.19 11.04 14.40
C ALA A 192 16.73 12.48 14.39
N LYS A 193 16.07 13.37 13.63
CA LYS A 193 16.39 14.79 13.61
C LYS A 193 16.19 15.45 14.98
N SER A 194 15.08 15.18 15.68
CA SER A 194 14.80 15.79 16.98
C SER A 194 15.77 15.32 18.09
N TYR A 195 16.28 14.10 17.98
CA TYR A 195 17.21 13.51 18.95
C TYR A 195 18.68 13.60 18.53
N GLY A 196 19.00 14.16 17.35
CA GLY A 196 20.38 14.31 16.87
C GLY A 196 21.08 13.00 16.51
N VAL A 197 20.33 11.99 16.05
CA VAL A 197 20.86 10.68 15.65
C VAL A 197 20.67 10.43 14.14
N ASN A 198 21.38 9.43 13.59
CA ASN A 198 21.20 9.04 12.20
C ASN A 198 19.98 8.11 12.04
N ALA A 199 19.05 8.47 11.15
CA ALA A 199 17.81 7.70 10.95
C ALA A 199 18.07 6.29 10.42
N ASN A 200 18.90 6.15 9.38
CA ASN A 200 19.20 4.86 8.77
C ASN A 200 19.91 3.92 9.74
N GLU A 201 20.87 4.45 10.50
CA GLU A 201 21.54 3.69 11.57
C GLU A 201 20.55 3.26 12.66
N SER A 202 19.62 4.14 13.05
CA SER A 202 18.59 3.80 14.04
C SER A 202 17.66 2.70 13.54
N VAL A 203 17.25 2.75 12.27
CA VAL A 203 16.45 1.68 11.62
C VAL A 203 17.24 0.37 11.58
N ARG A 204 18.50 0.41 11.16
CA ARG A 204 19.39 -0.75 11.09
C ARG A 204 19.52 -1.43 12.46
N LEU A 205 19.81 -0.65 13.51
CA LEU A 205 19.90 -1.14 14.89
C LEU A 205 18.59 -1.80 15.34
N ALA A 206 17.44 -1.19 15.06
CA ALA A 206 16.14 -1.75 15.41
C ALA A 206 15.85 -3.06 14.69
N ILE A 207 16.11 -3.13 13.38
CA ILE A 207 15.99 -4.35 12.58
C ILE A 207 16.87 -5.45 13.15
N ASP A 208 18.14 -5.15 13.46
CA ASP A 208 19.06 -6.15 13.98
C ASP A 208 18.61 -6.67 15.35
N LEU A 209 18.16 -5.80 16.26
CA LEU A 209 17.62 -6.23 17.57
C LEU A 209 16.42 -7.15 17.42
N LEU A 210 15.54 -6.88 16.45
CA LEU A 210 14.40 -7.74 16.15
C LEU A 210 14.86 -9.08 15.59
N LEU A 211 15.73 -9.07 14.59
CA LEU A 211 16.22 -10.31 13.97
C LEU A 211 17.01 -11.16 14.98
N ASP A 212 17.82 -10.55 15.85
CA ASP A 212 18.55 -11.25 16.92
C ASP A 212 17.60 -11.89 17.93
N ARG A 213 16.51 -11.20 18.31
CA ARG A 213 15.52 -11.71 19.25
C ARG A 213 14.81 -12.98 18.76
N PHE A 214 14.56 -13.08 17.46
CA PHE A 214 13.76 -14.15 16.86
C PHE A 214 14.59 -15.24 16.16
N LEU A 215 15.75 -14.89 15.60
CA LEU A 215 16.60 -15.80 14.83
C LEU A 215 17.93 -16.15 15.54
N GLY A 216 18.18 -15.56 16.71
CA GLY A 216 19.49 -15.64 17.39
C GLY A 216 20.48 -14.62 16.82
N PRO A 217 21.61 -14.35 17.49
CA PRO A 217 22.57 -13.31 17.08
C PRO A 217 23.14 -13.55 15.68
N ASP A 218 23.44 -12.48 14.93
CA ASP A 218 24.14 -12.62 13.64
C ASP A 218 25.58 -13.11 13.87
N PRO A 219 25.94 -14.33 13.44
CA PRO A 219 27.29 -14.86 13.63
C PRO A 219 28.36 -14.04 12.89
N ARG A 220 27.98 -13.20 11.91
CA ARG A 220 28.89 -12.29 11.20
C ARG A 220 29.22 -11.03 12.02
N ARG A 221 28.36 -10.61 12.93
CA ARG A 221 28.57 -9.41 13.77
C ARG A 221 29.59 -9.65 14.88
N ASP A 222 29.60 -10.85 15.46
CA ASP A 222 30.57 -11.23 16.50
C ASP A 222 32.03 -11.24 15.98
N ALA A 223 32.23 -11.18 14.65
CA ALA A 223 33.54 -11.10 14.01
C ALA A 223 34.09 -9.67 13.80
N LEU A 224 33.31 -8.62 14.09
CA LEU A 224 33.71 -7.22 13.88
C LEU A 224 33.72 -6.47 15.22
N PRO A 225 34.86 -5.88 15.64
CA PRO A 225 34.91 -5.10 16.88
C PRO A 225 33.98 -3.88 16.78
N LEU A 226 33.22 -3.62 17.86
CA LEU A 226 32.44 -2.41 18.04
C LEU A 226 33.33 -1.17 17.78
N LYS A 227 33.23 -0.57 16.60
CA LYS A 227 33.80 0.76 16.39
C LYS A 227 32.96 1.74 17.18
N ALA A 228 33.50 2.18 18.31
CA ALA A 228 33.00 3.32 19.06
C ALA A 228 33.08 4.58 18.19
N SER A 229 31.99 4.89 17.48
CA SER A 229 31.78 6.20 16.88
C SER A 229 31.28 7.17 17.95
N ALA A 230 32.14 7.50 18.92
CA ALA A 230 31.93 8.66 19.77
C ALA A 230 32.58 9.86 19.06
N SER A 231 31.78 10.65 18.34
CA SER A 231 32.15 12.04 18.09
C SER A 231 31.76 12.84 19.34
N PRO A 232 32.66 13.66 19.91
CA PRO A 232 32.36 14.42 21.11
C PRO A 232 31.24 15.42 20.84
N MET A 233 30.29 15.48 21.75
CA MET A 233 29.21 16.46 21.78
C MET A 233 29.84 17.85 21.90
N GLN A 234 29.87 18.60 20.79
CA GLN A 234 30.33 19.99 20.82
C GLN A 234 29.23 20.84 21.47
N SER A 235 29.66 21.62 22.47
CA SER A 235 28.84 22.45 23.36
C SER A 235 28.32 23.71 22.69
#